data_AF-A0A1H5SE11-F1
#
_entry.id   AF-A0A1H5SE11-F1
#
_cell.length_a   1.000
_cell.length_b   1.000
_cell.length_c   1.000
_cell.angle_alpha   90.00
_cell.angle_beta   90.00
_cell.angle_gamma   90.00
#
_symmetry.space_group_name_H-M   'P 1'
#
loop_
_entity.id
_entity.type
_entity.pdbx_description
1 polymer ?
#
loop_
_entity_poly.entity_id
_entity_poly.type
_entity_poly.pdbx_seq_one_letter_code
_entity_poly.pdbx_strand_id
1 'polypeptide(L)' 'MSENRNEQAEISEEISQLIPIGKNEDVEFSSEAADAEDLEALQRANAADSRQERQGP' A
#
# COMPACT_ATOMS: atom_id res chain seq x y z
N MET A 1 40.53 -8.39 11.65
CA MET A 1 39.09 -8.48 11.97
C MET A 1 38.34 -7.33 11.30
N SER A 2 38.36 -7.27 9.97
CA SER A 2 37.59 -6.28 9.21
C SER A 2 37.06 -6.79 7.86
N GLU A 3 37.18 -8.08 7.57
CA GLU A 3 36.64 -8.68 6.33
C GLU A 3 35.10 -8.80 6.32
N ASN A 4 34.43 -8.72 7.47
CA ASN A 4 33.01 -9.12 7.61
C ASN A 4 31.98 -8.13 7.01
N ARG A 5 32.39 -6.92 6.61
CA ARG A 5 31.47 -5.89 6.10
C ARG A 5 31.32 -5.94 4.57
N ASN A 6 32.33 -6.47 3.87
CA ASN A 6 32.35 -6.50 2.41
C ASN A 6 31.48 -7.64 1.85
N GLU A 7 31.52 -8.80 2.49
CA GLU A 7 30.73 -9.99 2.11
C GLU A 7 29.22 -9.78 2.29
N GLN A 8 28.79 -9.03 3.31
CA GLN A 8 27.37 -8.75 3.52
C GLN A 8 26.77 -7.82 2.45
N ALA A 9 27.57 -6.94 1.87
CA ALA A 9 27.13 -6.06 0.79
C ALA A 9 26.93 -6.84 -0.52
N GLU A 10 27.86 -7.74 -0.85
CA GLU A 10 27.77 -8.59 -2.06
C GLU A 10 26.59 -9.56 -2.00
N ILE A 11 26.36 -10.21 -0.84
CA ILE A 11 25.21 -11.11 -0.63
C ILE A 11 23.88 -10.36 -0.77
N SER A 12 23.79 -9.13 -0.25
CA SER A 12 22.59 -8.30 -0.37
C SER A 12 22.30 -7.90 -1.81
N GLU A 13 23.33 -7.65 -2.61
CA GLU A 13 23.21 -7.22 -4.00
C GLU A 13 22.82 -8.40 -4.91
N GLU A 14 23.37 -9.59 -4.66
CA GLU A 14 23.02 -10.84 -5.34
C GLU A 14 21.58 -11.27 -5.00
N ILE A 15 21.16 -11.17 -3.74
CA ILE A 15 19.77 -11.42 -3.32
C ILE A 15 18.82 -10.39 -3.95
N SER A 16 19.19 -9.11 -4.04
CA SER A 16 18.36 -8.08 -4.65
C SER A 16 18.14 -8.30 -6.16
N GLN A 17 19.08 -8.96 -6.85
CA GLN A 17 18.93 -9.33 -8.26
C GLN A 17 18.08 -10.59 -8.47
N LEU A 18 17.99 -11.46 -7.45
CA LEU A 18 17.23 -12.71 -7.48
C LEU A 18 15.78 -12.55 -7.01
N ILE A 19 15.46 -11.51 -6.24
CA ILE A 19 14.08 -11.22 -5.83
C ILE A 19 13.35 -10.52 -6.99
N PRO A 20 12.27 -11.12 -7.54
CA PRO A 20 11.45 -10.44 -8.52
C PRO A 20 10.91 -9.15 -7.90
N ILE A 21 11.32 -8.00 -8.46
CA ILE A 21 10.73 -6.71 -8.07
C ILE A 21 9.28 -6.72 -8.56
N GLY A 22 8.36 -6.96 -7.64
CA GLY A 22 6.93 -6.86 -7.91
C GLY A 22 6.60 -5.44 -8.34
N LYS A 23 6.12 -5.29 -9.57
CA LYS A 23 5.53 -4.02 -10.01
C LYS A 23 4.11 -3.98 -9.46
N ASN A 24 3.90 -3.19 -8.42
CA ASN A 24 2.56 -2.91 -7.93
C ASN A 24 1.91 -1.92 -8.89
N GLU A 25 0.70 -2.22 -9.34
CA GLU A 25 -0.14 -1.30 -10.11
C GLU A 25 -1.14 -0.63 -9.19
N ASP A 26 -1.50 0.61 -9.49
CA ASP A 26 -2.53 1.33 -8.74
C ASP A 26 -3.88 0.65 -8.94
N VAL A 27 -4.60 0.42 -7.84
CA VAL A 27 -5.92 -0.22 -7.86
C VAL A 27 -6.98 0.86 -7.69
N GLU A 28 -7.85 0.97 -8.70
CA GLU A 28 -8.97 1.91 -8.71
C GLU A 28 -10.25 1.27 -8.16
N PHE A 29 -11.11 2.08 -7.55
CA PHE A 29 -12.41 1.61 -7.07
C PHE A 29 -13.33 1.27 -8.25
N SER A 30 -13.95 0.07 -8.21
CA SER A 30 -14.95 -0.36 -9.19
C SER A 30 -16.28 -0.65 -8.51
N SER A 31 -17.31 0.14 -8.83
CA SER A 31 -18.65 -0.04 -8.25
C SER A 31 -19.34 -1.32 -8.72
N GLU A 32 -18.98 -1.85 -9.89
CA GLU A 32 -19.58 -3.08 -10.42
C GLU A 32 -19.00 -4.35 -9.77
N ALA A 33 -17.77 -4.26 -9.26
CA ALA A 33 -17.11 -5.33 -8.53
C ALA A 33 -17.29 -5.22 -7.00
N ALA A 34 -17.77 -4.07 -6.52
CA ALA A 34 -18.00 -3.80 -5.11
C ALA A 34 -19.14 -4.67 -4.57
N ASP A 35 -18.92 -5.28 -3.42
CA ASP A 35 -19.96 -5.99 -2.70
C ASP A 35 -20.77 -5.05 -1.79
N ALA A 36 -21.73 -5.62 -1.05
CA ALA A 36 -22.58 -4.83 -0.16
C ALA A 36 -21.79 -4.13 0.96
N GLU A 37 -20.71 -4.76 1.45
CA GLU A 37 -19.89 -4.22 2.53
C GLU A 37 -19.02 -3.06 2.02
N ASP A 38 -18.46 -3.20 0.82
CA ASP A 38 -17.70 -2.13 0.14
C ASP A 38 -18.56 -0.86 -0.03
N LEU A 39 -19.81 -1.04 -0.45
CA LEU A 39 -20.76 0.07 -0.63
C LEU A 39 -21.15 0.72 0.70
N GLU A 40 -21.35 -0.06 1.76
CA GLU A 40 -21.63 0.48 3.09
C GLU A 40 -20.43 1.28 3.64
N ALA A 41 -19.22 0.77 3.43
CA ALA A 41 -17.99 1.45 3.83
C ALA A 41 -17.86 2.82 3.15
N LEU A 42 -18.13 2.90 1.84
CA LEU A 42 -18.15 4.16 1.11
C LEU A 42 -19.17 5.15 1.65
N GLN A 43 -20.40 4.70 1.95
CA GLN A 43 -21.43 5.57 2.53
C GLN A 43 -21.01 6.10 3.90
N ARG A 44 -20.42 5.24 4.73
CA ARG A 44 -19.95 5.60 6.06
C ARG A 44 -18.80 6.61 6.01
N ALA A 45 -17.85 6.44 5.09
CA ALA A 45 -16.75 7.36 4.85
C ALA A 45 -17.28 8.74 4.43
N ASN A 46 -18.10 8.80 3.39
CA ASN A 46 -18.70 10.06 2.92
C ASN A 46 -19.49 10.79 4.01
N ALA A 47 -20.23 10.06 4.85
CA ALA A 47 -20.97 10.63 5.97
C ALA A 47 -20.05 11.17 7.07
N ALA A 48 -18.90 10.55 7.31
CA ALA A 48 -17.90 11.04 8.25
C ALA A 48 -17.25 12.32 7.74
N ASP A 49 -16.83 12.34 6.48
CA ASP A 49 -16.24 13.52 5.85
C ASP A 49 -17.22 14.69 5.86
N SER A 50 -18.48 14.45 5.49
CA SER A 50 -19.54 15.46 5.57
C SER A 50 -19.73 16.02 6.98
N ARG A 51 -19.55 15.21 8.02
CA ARG A 51 -19.59 15.69 9.41
C ARG A 51 -18.37 16.54 9.72
N GLN A 52 -17.19 16.08 9.30
CA GLN A 52 -15.92 16.76 9.55
C GLN A 52 -15.83 18.10 8.83
N GLU A 53 -16.29 18.20 7.58
CA GLU A 53 -16.38 19.47 6.84
C GLU A 53 -17.30 20.47 7.53
N ARG A 54 -18.45 20.01 8.05
CA ARG A 54 -19.36 20.85 8.83
C ARG A 54 -18.80 21.23 10.20
N GLN A 55 -17.86 20.46 10.71
CA GLN A 55 -17.14 20.70 11.96
C GLN A 55 -15.73 21.27 11.71
N GLY A 56 -15.49 21.86 10.53
CA GLY A 56 -14.22 22.50 10.19
C GLY A 56 -13.76 23.52 11.24
N PRO A 57 -12.45 23.86 11.25
CA PRO A 57 -11.76 24.56 12.35
C PRO A 57 -12.38 25.90 12.77
#